data_AF-A0A0C1RG23-F1
#
_entry.id   AF-A0A0C1RG23-F1
#
_cell.length_a   1.000
_cell.length_b   1.000
_cell.length_c   1.000
_cell.angle_alpha   90.00
_cell.angle_beta   90.00
_cell.angle_gamma   90.00
#
_symmetry.space_group_name_H-M   'P 1'
#
loop_
_entity.id
_entity.type
_entity.pdbx_description
1 polymer ?
#
loop_
_entity_poly.entity_id
_entity_poly.type
_entity_poly.pdbx_seq_one_letter_code
_entity_poly.pdbx_strand_id
1 'polypeptide(L)'
;MLFVILVTAIFLILVNSVFVATEISLVASRISRLEELAEGGSRTAKRALEARKDLRKQLSGSQLGITLSSVILGILAEPSVGELIRSLLENLGAPSGASETASWIAAIAIAAMLQMMFGEIVPKNIAIADPERTLLRVMPIQRFFVQIAKPVILLLDKIVAIAVRPLSKKLQVGNDSARMMDL
;
A
#
# COMPACT_ATOMS: atom_id res chain seq x y z
N MET A 1 13.86 11.20 19.97
CA MET A 1 12.52 10.73 19.56
C MET A 1 12.23 11.08 18.10
N LEU A 2 12.26 12.38 17.74
CA LEU A 2 12.05 12.88 16.36
C LEU A 2 12.77 12.10 15.25
N PHE A 3 14.07 11.79 15.42
CA PHE A 3 14.85 11.03 14.43
C PHE A 3 14.24 9.64 14.13
N VAL A 4 13.77 8.93 15.16
CA VAL A 4 13.16 7.60 15.00
C VAL A 4 11.86 7.72 14.21
N ILE A 5 11.07 8.77 14.46
CA ILE A 5 9.80 8.99 13.76
C ILE A 5 10.06 9.32 12.29
N LEU A 6 11.04 10.18 12.00
CA LEU A 6 11.42 10.52 10.62
C LEU A 6 11.93 9.30 9.84
N VAL A 7 12.80 8.49 10.46
CA VAL A 7 13.27 7.23 9.86
C VAL A 7 12.11 6.27 9.62
N THR A 8 11.16 6.19 10.55
CA THR A 8 9.96 5.36 10.40
C THR A 8 9.08 5.84 9.25
N ALA A 9 8.87 7.16 9.11
CA ALA A 9 8.11 7.73 8.01
C ALA A 9 8.77 7.45 6.65
N ILE A 10 10.09 7.63 6.52
CA ILE A 10 10.84 7.30 5.31
C ILE A 10 10.72 5.80 5.00
N PHE A 11 10.88 4.95 6.02
CA PHE A 11 10.73 3.50 5.86
C PHE A 11 9.33 3.13 5.35
N LEU A 12 8.27 3.74 5.89
CA LEU A 12 6.89 3.51 5.42
C LEU A 12 6.69 3.93 3.96
N ILE A 13 7.25 5.07 3.53
CA ILE A 13 7.23 5.50 2.12
C ILE A 13 7.90 4.46 1.24
N LEU A 14 9.07 3.95 1.65
CA LEU A 14 9.81 2.94 0.88
C LEU A 14 9.05 1.62 0.79
N VAL A 15 8.48 1.17 1.90
CA VAL A 15 7.61 -0.02 1.92
C VAL A 15 6.45 0.18 0.95
N ASN A 16 5.74 1.31 1.03
CA ASN A 16 4.65 1.64 0.13
C ASN A 16 5.09 1.63 -1.34
N SER A 17 6.25 2.21 -1.64
CA SER A 17 6.81 2.24 -3.00
C SER A 17 7.04 0.85 -3.59
N VAL A 18 7.46 -0.12 -2.76
CA VAL A 18 7.64 -1.52 -3.18
C VAL A 18 6.30 -2.17 -3.49
N PHE A 19 5.27 -1.93 -2.67
CA PHE A 19 3.92 -2.46 -2.93
C PHE A 19 3.36 -1.92 -4.23
N VAL A 20 3.38 -0.59 -4.42
CA VAL A 20 2.92 0.06 -5.66
C VAL A 20 3.71 -0.43 -6.87
N ALA A 21 5.05 -0.44 -6.79
CA ALA A 21 5.87 -0.91 -7.90
C ALA A 21 5.56 -2.37 -8.26
N THR A 22 5.35 -3.24 -7.27
CA THR A 22 5.02 -4.65 -7.52
C THR A 22 3.67 -4.81 -8.19
N GLU A 23 2.64 -4.12 -7.67
CA GLU A 23 1.29 -4.14 -8.20
C GLU A 23 1.25 -3.68 -9.66
N ILE A 24 1.80 -2.49 -9.93
CA ILE A 24 1.78 -1.91 -11.28
C ILE A 24 2.62 -2.75 -12.23
N SER A 25 3.80 -3.22 -11.82
CA SER A 25 4.62 -4.08 -12.67
C SER A 25 3.95 -5.42 -12.95
N LEU A 26 3.26 -6.01 -11.97
CA LEU A 26 2.55 -7.28 -12.14
C LEU A 26 1.39 -7.15 -13.13
N VAL A 27 0.68 -6.02 -13.10
CA VAL A 27 -0.40 -5.71 -14.05
C VAL A 27 0.16 -5.40 -15.45
N ALA A 28 1.24 -4.61 -15.54
CA ALA A 28 1.79 -4.16 -16.82
C ALA A 28 2.68 -5.20 -17.54
N SER A 29 3.24 -6.19 -16.82
CA SER A 29 4.12 -7.21 -17.42
C SER A 29 3.41 -8.09 -18.46
N ARG A 30 4.14 -8.52 -19.50
CA ARG A 30 3.65 -9.47 -20.51
C ARG A 30 3.84 -10.91 -20.02
N ILE A 31 2.80 -11.73 -20.17
CA ILE A 31 2.84 -13.15 -19.73
C ILE A 31 3.95 -13.91 -20.45
N SER A 32 4.01 -13.80 -21.79
CA SER A 32 4.99 -14.50 -22.61
C SER A 32 6.43 -14.20 -22.22
N ARG A 33 6.72 -12.95 -21.85
CA ARG A 33 8.07 -12.56 -21.38
C ARG A 33 8.39 -13.17 -20.02
N LEU A 34 7.42 -13.25 -19.12
CA LEU A 34 7.59 -13.91 -17.83
C LEU A 34 7.75 -15.42 -17.97
N GLU A 35 7.06 -16.06 -18.92
CA GLU A 35 7.22 -17.48 -19.27
C GLU A 35 8.63 -17.75 -19.78
N GLU A 36 9.11 -16.97 -20.75
CA GLU A 36 10.49 -17.07 -21.27
C GLU A 36 11.53 -16.95 -20.14
N LEU A 37 11.37 -15.95 -19.25
CA LEU A 37 12.26 -15.77 -18.10
C LEU A 37 12.18 -16.93 -17.09
N ALA A 38 10.99 -17.52 -16.91
CA ALA A 38 10.77 -18.66 -16.03
C ALA A 38 11.40 -19.94 -16.58
N GLU A 39 11.32 -20.16 -17.89
CA GLU A 39 11.99 -21.24 -18.63
C GLU A 39 13.51 -21.08 -18.56
N GLY A 40 14.00 -19.84 -18.67
CA GLY A 40 15.40 -19.47 -18.42
C GLY A 40 15.87 -19.62 -16.97
N GLY A 41 15.05 -20.14 -16.07
CA GLY A 41 15.42 -20.49 -14.69
C GLY A 41 15.09 -19.44 -13.62
N SER A 42 14.46 -18.32 -13.98
CA SER A 42 14.10 -17.28 -13.00
C SER A 42 13.00 -17.74 -12.03
N ARG A 43 13.39 -17.97 -10.78
CA ARG A 43 12.45 -18.30 -9.68
C ARG A 43 11.43 -17.18 -9.44
N THR A 44 11.84 -15.92 -9.62
CA THR A 44 10.94 -14.78 -9.46
C THR A 44 9.93 -14.69 -10.59
N ALA A 45 10.31 -15.01 -11.83
CA ALA A 45 9.38 -15.07 -12.96
C ALA A 45 8.32 -16.17 -12.78
N LYS A 46 8.72 -17.37 -12.31
CA LYS A 46 7.77 -18.44 -11.95
C LYS A 46 6.73 -17.98 -10.92
N ARG A 47 7.19 -17.28 -9.88
CA ARG A 47 6.31 -16.71 -8.84
C ARG A 47 5.43 -15.59 -9.37
N ALA A 48 5.91 -14.78 -10.31
CA ALA A 48 5.11 -13.76 -10.97
C ALA A 48 3.95 -14.37 -11.76
N LEU A 49 4.20 -15.48 -12.47
CA LEU A 49 3.16 -16.24 -13.17
C LEU A 49 2.14 -16.84 -12.20
N GLU A 50 2.59 -17.40 -11.08
CA GLU A 50 1.70 -17.86 -10.00
C GLU A 50 0.86 -16.71 -9.42
N ALA A 51 1.50 -15.56 -9.16
CA ALA A 51 0.86 -14.36 -8.63
C ALA A 51 -0.23 -13.82 -9.56
N ARG A 52 -0.05 -13.95 -10.87
CA ARG A 52 -1.06 -13.54 -11.86
C ARG A 52 -2.32 -14.39 -11.86
N LYS A 53 -2.26 -15.67 -11.45
CA LYS A 53 -3.46 -16.55 -11.40
C LYS A 53 -4.53 -16.01 -10.46
N ASP A 54 -4.11 -15.42 -9.34
CA ASP A 54 -4.97 -14.80 -8.33
C ASP A 54 -4.66 -13.31 -8.15
N LEU A 55 -4.59 -12.59 -9.28
CA LEU A 55 -4.24 -11.16 -9.28
C LEU A 55 -5.13 -10.34 -8.34
N ARG A 56 -6.45 -10.58 -8.33
CA ARG A 56 -7.38 -9.89 -7.42
C ARG A 56 -7.00 -10.01 -5.95
N LYS A 57 -6.58 -11.21 -5.52
CA LYS A 57 -6.20 -11.46 -4.12
C LYS A 57 -4.90 -10.75 -3.75
N GLN A 58 -3.93 -10.74 -4.68
CA GLN A 58 -2.68 -10.01 -4.53
C GLN A 58 -2.91 -8.50 -4.42
N LEU A 59 -3.73 -7.94 -5.32
CA LEU A 59 -4.07 -6.52 -5.36
C LEU A 59 -4.79 -6.08 -4.07
N SER A 60 -5.76 -6.87 -3.61
CA SER A 60 -6.47 -6.57 -2.35
C SER A 60 -5.53 -6.55 -1.14
N GLY A 61 -4.58 -7.48 -1.05
CA GLY A 61 -3.59 -7.50 0.02
C GLY A 61 -2.59 -6.33 -0.05
N SER A 62 -2.15 -5.96 -1.26
CA SER A 62 -1.29 -4.80 -1.50
C SER A 62 -1.97 -3.49 -1.07
N GLN A 63 -3.22 -3.30 -1.47
CA GLN A 63 -3.98 -2.09 -1.17
C GLN A 63 -4.22 -1.86 0.32
N LEU A 64 -4.40 -2.94 1.11
CA LEU A 64 -4.48 -2.85 2.56
C LEU A 64 -3.16 -2.33 3.16
N GLY A 65 -2.02 -2.83 2.67
CA GLY A 65 -0.69 -2.38 3.08
C GLY A 65 -0.45 -0.91 2.75
N ILE A 66 -0.80 -0.50 1.53
CA ILE A 66 -0.74 0.90 1.08
C ILE A 66 -1.57 1.79 2.01
N THR A 67 -2.83 1.40 2.26
CA THR A 67 -3.74 2.17 3.12
C THR A 67 -3.20 2.30 4.55
N LEU A 68 -2.75 1.19 5.14
CA LEU A 68 -2.21 1.19 6.50
C LEU A 68 -0.96 2.08 6.61
N SER A 69 -0.06 2.00 5.62
CA SER A 69 1.15 2.83 5.58
C SER A 69 0.82 4.33 5.53
N SER A 70 -0.17 4.72 4.72
CA SER A 70 -0.61 6.11 4.58
C SER A 70 -1.26 6.64 5.86
N VAL A 71 -2.07 5.83 6.55
CA VAL A 71 -2.66 6.22 7.83
C VAL A 71 -1.59 6.43 8.90
N ILE A 72 -0.65 5.48 9.03
CA ILE A 72 0.43 5.59 10.01
C ILE A 72 1.28 6.84 9.71
N LEU A 73 1.66 7.05 8.45
CA LEU A 73 2.44 8.21 8.06
C LEU A 73 1.72 9.54 8.34
N GLY A 74 0.40 9.59 8.15
CA GLY A 74 -0.42 10.73 8.54
C GLY A 74 -0.39 11.00 10.05
N ILE A 75 -0.49 9.96 10.88
CA ILE A 75 -0.38 10.07 12.35
C ILE A 75 1.02 10.55 12.77
N LEU A 76 2.06 10.10 12.06
CA LEU A 76 3.45 10.49 12.33
C LEU A 76 3.81 11.89 11.82
N ALA A 77 2.99 12.51 10.98
CA ALA A 77 3.31 13.78 10.34
C ALA A 77 3.47 14.93 11.35
N GLU A 78 2.54 15.06 12.30
CA GLU A 78 2.53 16.09 13.35
C GLU A 78 3.76 16.00 14.28
N PRO A 79 4.07 14.86 14.92
CA PRO A 79 5.24 14.76 15.80
C PRO A 79 6.58 14.69 15.05
N SER A 80 6.55 14.78 13.71
CA SER A 80 7.75 14.82 12.87
C SER A 80 7.94 16.20 12.25
N VAL A 81 7.29 16.40 11.11
CA VAL A 81 7.44 17.60 10.29
C VAL A 81 6.70 18.76 10.94
N GLY A 82 5.59 18.49 11.65
CA GLY A 82 4.85 19.50 12.39
C GLY A 82 5.68 20.17 13.46
N GLU A 83 6.36 19.40 14.32
CA GLU A 83 7.18 19.96 15.38
C GLU A 83 8.38 20.78 14.86
N LEU A 84 8.99 20.35 13.76
CA LEU A 84 10.03 21.12 13.06
C LEU A 84 9.49 22.45 12.53
N ILE A 85 8.33 22.45 11.86
CA ILE A 85 7.71 23.66 11.30
C ILE A 85 7.26 24.59 12.42
N ARG A 86 6.64 24.04 13.47
CA ARG A 86 6.19 24.80 14.64
C ARG A 86 7.35 25.54 15.29
N SER A 87 8.44 24.83 15.56
CA SER A 87 9.66 25.41 16.15
C SER A 87 10.20 26.54 15.28
N LEU A 88 10.18 26.39 13.95
CA LEU A 88 10.60 27.45 13.03
C LEU A 88 9.66 28.66 13.07
N LEU A 89 8.35 28.46 13.10
CA LEU A 89 7.36 29.55 13.16
C LEU A 89 7.44 30.33 14.49
N GLU A 90 7.57 29.62 15.61
CA GLU A 90 7.71 30.24 16.94
C GLU A 90 9.03 31.03 17.04
N ASN A 91 10.13 30.51 16.48
CA ASN A 91 11.41 31.24 16.41
C ASN A 91 11.35 32.51 15.54
N LEU A 92 10.42 32.58 14.59
CA LEU A 92 10.14 33.76 13.77
C LEU A 92 9.19 34.75 14.45
N GLY A 93 8.77 34.48 15.70
CA GLY A 93 7.90 35.35 16.48
C GLY A 93 6.40 35.17 16.23
N ALA A 94 5.99 34.09 15.58
CA ALA A 94 4.57 33.82 15.35
C ALA A 94 3.85 33.45 16.66
N PRO A 95 2.56 33.86 16.84
CA PRO A 95 1.76 33.45 17.99
C PRO A 95 1.61 31.93 18.08
N SER A 96 1.64 31.36 19.29
CA SER A 96 1.64 29.91 19.52
C SER A 96 0.44 29.19 18.89
N GLY A 97 -0.78 29.70 19.07
CA GLY A 97 -1.98 29.07 18.51
C GLY A 97 -2.04 29.08 16.97
N ALA A 98 -1.51 30.14 16.35
CA ALA A 98 -1.39 30.22 14.88
C ALA A 98 -0.31 29.26 14.37
N SER A 99 0.82 29.16 15.09
CA SER A 99 1.93 28.27 14.77
C SER A 99 1.53 26.81 14.84
N GLU A 100 0.78 26.41 15.86
CA GLU A 100 0.27 25.04 16.03
C GLU A 100 -0.61 24.63 14.85
N THR A 101 -1.65 25.42 14.55
CA THR A 101 -2.58 25.12 13.45
C THR A 101 -1.87 25.10 12.10
N ALA A 102 -1.03 26.09 11.81
CA ALA A 102 -0.29 26.18 10.56
C ALA A 102 0.70 25.02 10.40
N SER A 103 1.41 24.65 11.47
CA SER A 103 2.35 23.53 11.46
C SER A 103 1.66 22.20 11.22
N TRP A 104 0.47 21.98 11.81
CA TRP A 104 -0.29 20.75 11.64
C TRP A 104 -0.77 20.58 10.19
N ILE A 105 -1.36 21.63 9.62
CA ILE A 105 -1.81 21.65 8.22
C ILE A 105 -0.62 21.43 7.27
N ALA A 106 0.48 22.17 7.47
CA ALA A 106 1.67 22.05 6.65
C ALA A 106 2.31 20.66 6.75
N ALA A 107 2.35 20.08 7.95
CA ALA A 107 2.90 18.75 8.17
C ALA A 107 2.12 17.69 7.41
N ILE A 108 0.78 17.70 7.49
CA ILE A 108 -0.07 16.77 6.74
C ILE A 108 0.11 16.98 5.23
N ALA A 109 0.12 18.22 4.76
CA ALA A 109 0.29 18.53 3.34
C ALA A 109 1.64 18.02 2.81
N ILE A 110 2.74 18.29 3.52
CA ILE A 110 4.07 17.84 3.14
C ILE A 110 4.17 16.32 3.19
N ALA A 111 3.67 15.70 4.26
CA ALA A 111 3.67 14.24 4.40
C ALA A 111 2.88 13.57 3.29
N ALA A 112 1.69 14.10 2.95
CA ALA A 112 0.87 13.63 1.84
C ALA A 112 1.59 13.80 0.49
N MET A 113 2.21 14.96 0.24
CA MET A 113 2.98 15.20 -0.99
C MET A 113 4.15 14.22 -1.12
N LEU A 114 4.95 14.04 -0.07
CA LEU A 114 6.09 13.12 -0.08
C LEU A 114 5.63 11.67 -0.28
N GLN A 115 4.59 11.24 0.42
CA GLN A 115 3.99 9.91 0.26
C GLN A 115 3.44 9.70 -1.15
N MET A 116 2.72 10.67 -1.70
CA MET A 116 2.18 10.60 -3.06
C MET A 116 3.29 10.57 -4.11
N MET A 117 4.29 11.42 -3.99
CA MET A 117 5.41 11.49 -4.93
C MET A 117 6.26 10.22 -4.89
N PHE A 118 6.80 9.88 -3.72
CA PHE A 118 7.81 8.82 -3.58
C PHE A 118 7.20 7.45 -3.29
N GLY A 119 6.06 7.41 -2.61
CA GLY A 119 5.35 6.16 -2.32
C GLY A 119 4.52 5.67 -3.50
N GLU A 120 4.06 6.56 -4.39
CA GLU A 120 3.12 6.17 -5.46
C GLU A 120 3.57 6.56 -6.87
N ILE A 121 3.75 7.85 -7.17
CA ILE A 121 3.93 8.33 -8.54
C ILE A 121 5.27 7.87 -9.12
N VAL A 122 6.38 8.09 -8.40
CA VAL A 122 7.72 7.67 -8.81
C VAL A 122 7.79 6.15 -9.05
N PRO A 123 7.41 5.28 -8.09
CA PRO A 123 7.47 3.84 -8.31
C PRO A 123 6.52 3.37 -9.41
N LYS A 124 5.35 4.00 -9.58
CA LYS A 124 4.43 3.72 -10.69
C LYS A 124 5.07 4.04 -12.05
N ASN A 125 5.73 5.18 -12.18
CA ASN A 125 6.44 5.54 -13.41
C ASN A 125 7.57 4.57 -13.74
N ILE A 126 8.35 4.14 -12.73
CA ILE A 126 9.41 3.13 -12.91
C ILE A 126 8.83 1.78 -13.34
N ALA A 127 7.75 1.35 -12.69
CA ALA A 127 7.06 0.10 -12.99
C ALA A 127 6.44 0.07 -14.39
N ILE A 128 5.99 1.21 -14.91
CA ILE A 128 5.45 1.30 -16.28
C ILE A 128 6.58 1.31 -17.32
N ALA A 129 7.71 1.95 -17.01
CA ALA A 129 8.83 2.08 -17.94
C ALA A 129 9.50 0.74 -18.27
N ASP A 130 9.68 -0.13 -17.26
CA ASP A 130 10.24 -1.48 -17.43
C ASP A 130 9.56 -2.44 -16.44
N PRO A 131 8.35 -2.94 -16.76
CA PRO A 131 7.54 -3.74 -15.86
C PRO A 131 8.22 -5.03 -15.42
N GLU A 132 8.73 -5.82 -16.36
CA GLU A 132 9.26 -7.14 -16.04
C GLU A 132 10.52 -7.03 -15.18
N ARG A 133 11.44 -6.12 -15.51
CA ARG A 133 12.66 -5.93 -14.71
C ARG A 133 12.36 -5.35 -13.34
N THR A 134 11.42 -4.40 -13.25
CA THR A 134 10.98 -3.84 -11.98
C THR A 134 10.37 -4.94 -11.12
N LEU A 135 9.44 -5.72 -11.67
CA LEU A 135 8.78 -6.84 -11.02
C LEU A 135 9.77 -7.85 -10.43
N LEU A 136 10.78 -8.25 -11.21
CA LEU A 136 11.80 -9.20 -10.76
C LEU A 136 12.63 -8.70 -9.58
N ARG A 137 12.80 -7.38 -9.45
CA ARG A 137 13.55 -6.74 -8.35
C ARG A 137 12.70 -6.54 -7.11
N VAL A 138 11.46 -6.10 -7.27
CA VAL A 138 10.62 -5.69 -6.13
C VAL A 138 9.87 -6.86 -5.49
N MET A 139 9.55 -7.90 -6.25
CA MET A 139 8.77 -9.04 -5.76
C MET A 139 9.38 -9.80 -4.57
N PRO A 140 10.70 -10.06 -4.50
CA PRO A 140 11.31 -10.68 -3.31
C PRO A 140 11.14 -9.82 -2.06
N ILE A 141 11.28 -8.50 -2.21
CA ILE A 141 11.17 -7.51 -1.12
C ILE A 141 9.73 -7.44 -0.64
N GLN A 142 8.77 -7.32 -1.56
CA GLN A 142 7.35 -7.32 -1.26
C GLN A 142 6.94 -8.59 -0.49
N ARG A 143 7.42 -9.76 -0.93
CA ARG A 143 7.13 -11.03 -0.26
C ARG A 143 7.62 -11.06 1.18
N PHE A 144 8.81 -10.54 1.44
CA PHE A 144 9.35 -10.45 2.80
C PHE A 144 8.42 -9.60 3.69
N PHE A 145 7.98 -8.44 3.22
CA PHE A 145 7.04 -7.60 3.97
C PHE A 145 5.68 -8.26 4.18
N VAL A 146 5.13 -8.92 3.15
CA VAL A 146 3.86 -9.66 3.27
C VAL A 146 3.98 -10.80 4.29
N GLN A 147 5.12 -11.47 4.38
CA GLN A 147 5.33 -12.53 5.39
C GLN A 147 5.30 -11.98 6.82
N ILE A 148 5.90 -10.82 7.04
CA ILE A 148 5.87 -10.13 8.35
C ILE A 148 4.47 -9.61 8.66
N ALA A 149 3.78 -9.06 7.65
CA ALA A 149 2.44 -8.51 7.80
C ALA A 149 1.32 -9.57 7.82
N LYS A 150 1.62 -10.83 7.50
CA LYS A 150 0.68 -11.94 7.45
C LYS A 150 -0.28 -12.05 8.65
N PRO A 151 0.14 -11.94 9.93
CA PRO A 151 -0.78 -11.99 11.06
C PRO A 151 -1.82 -10.87 11.03
N VAL A 152 -1.42 -9.65 10.63
CA VAL A 152 -2.32 -8.50 10.51
C VAL A 152 -3.29 -8.71 9.35
N ILE A 153 -2.80 -9.19 8.20
CA ILE A 153 -3.64 -9.50 7.03
C ILE A 153 -4.71 -10.54 7.40
N LEU A 154 -4.33 -11.62 8.07
CA LEU A 154 -5.27 -12.67 8.50
C LEU A 154 -6.31 -12.18 9.50
N LEU A 155 -5.94 -11.23 10.37
CA LEU A 155 -6.88 -10.59 11.30
C LEU A 155 -7.90 -9.75 10.53
N LEU A 156 -7.45 -8.93 9.58
CA LEU A 156 -8.31 -8.11 8.75
C LEU A 156 -9.25 -8.96 7.89
N ASP A 157 -8.73 -10.03 7.27
CA ASP A 157 -9.55 -10.98 6.50
C ASP A 157 -10.68 -11.58 7.34
N LYS A 158 -10.40 -11.90 8.62
CA LYS A 158 -11.43 -12.39 9.55
C LYS A 158 -12.48 -11.32 9.87
N ILE A 159 -12.06 -10.07 10.10
CA ILE A 159 -12.98 -8.95 10.36
C ILE A 159 -13.89 -8.73 9.16
N VAL A 160 -13.33 -8.70 7.94
CA VAL A 160 -14.10 -8.56 6.69
C VAL A 160 -15.05 -9.72 6.52
N ALA A 161 -14.62 -10.97 6.74
CA ALA A 161 -15.48 -12.14 6.65
C ALA A 161 -16.66 -12.06 7.64
N ILE A 162 -16.43 -11.55 8.85
CA ILE A 162 -17.49 -11.32 9.84
C ILE A 162 -18.44 -10.21 9.35
N ALA A 163 -17.91 -9.11 8.83
CA ALA A 163 -18.70 -7.97 8.37
C ALA A 163 -19.58 -8.28 7.15
N VAL A 164 -19.14 -9.15 6.24
CA VAL A 164 -19.87 -9.50 5.01
C VAL A 164 -20.83 -10.69 5.19
N ARG A 165 -20.67 -11.51 6.24
CA ARG A 165 -21.58 -12.63 6.59
C ARG A 165 -23.07 -12.28 6.58
N PRO A 166 -23.54 -11.14 7.12
CA PRO A 166 -24.96 -10.77 7.10
C PRO A 166 -25.48 -10.51 5.68
N LEU A 167 -24.63 -9.95 4.82
CA LEU A 167 -24.97 -9.57 3.44
C LEU A 167 -24.98 -10.78 2.51
N SER A 168 -23.98 -11.67 2.66
CA SER A 168 -23.90 -12.89 1.87
C SER A 168 -25.06 -13.85 2.13
N LYS A 169 -25.59 -13.89 3.37
CA LYS A 169 -26.79 -14.65 3.70
C LYS A 169 -28.04 -14.11 2.98
N LYS A 170 -28.19 -12.79 2.86
CA LYS A 170 -29.34 -12.18 2.15
C LYS A 170 -29.31 -12.46 0.64
N LEU A 171 -28.13 -12.50 0.03
CA LEU A 171 -27.98 -12.76 -1.41
C LEU A 171 -28.27 -14.23 -1.77
N GLN A 172 -27.93 -15.19 -0.90
CA GLN A 172 -28.27 -16.60 -1.11
C GLN A 172 -29.78 -16.84 -0.94
N VAL A 173 -30.39 -16.25 0.08
CA VAL A 173 -31.85 -16.37 0.32
C VAL A 173 -32.67 -15.77 -0.84
N GLY A 174 -32.22 -14.66 -1.43
CA GLY A 174 -32.87 -14.07 -2.62
C GLY A 174 -32.78 -14.92 -3.88
N ASN A 175 -31.64 -15.60 -4.09
CA ASN A 175 -31.42 -16.47 -5.25
C ASN A 175 -32.18 -17.81 -5.16
N ASP A 176 -32.36 -18.33 -3.96
CA ASP A 176 -33.18 -19.52 -3.71
C ASP A 176 -34.69 -19.21 -3.83
N SER A 177 -35.12 -18.01 -3.45
CA SER A 177 -36.52 -17.59 -3.58
C SER A 177 -36.94 -17.36 -5.04
N ALA A 178 -36.06 -16.79 -5.87
CA ALA A 178 -36.32 -16.60 -7.30
C ALA A 178 -36.45 -17.93 -8.05
N ARG A 179 -35.59 -18.92 -7.74
CA ARG A 179 -35.65 -20.27 -8.33
C ARG A 179 -36.90 -21.07 -7.95
N MET A 180 -37.55 -20.74 -6.84
CA MET A 180 -38.78 -21.42 -6.38
C MET A 180 -40.05 -20.78 -6.96
N MET A 181 -39.97 -19.59 -7.57
CA MET A 181 -41.08 -18.94 -8.28
C MET A 181 -41.12 -19.30 -9.78
N ASP A 182 -40.03 -19.85 -10.30
CA ASP A 182 -39.90 -20.32 -11.70
C ASP A 182 -40.27 -21.81 -11.88
N LEU A 183 -40.77 -22.47 -10.82
CA LEU A 183 -41.27 -23.85 -10.79
C LEU A 183 -42.78 -23.87 -10.52
#